data_AF-A0A7X8E5H8-F1
#
_entry.id   AF-A0A7X8E5H8-F1
#
_cell.length_a   1.000
_cell.length_b   1.000
_cell.length_c   1.000
_cell.angle_alpha   90.00
_cell.angle_beta   90.00
_cell.angle_gamma   90.00
#
_symmetry.space_group_name_H-M   'P 1'
#
loop_
_entity.id
_entity.type
_entity.pdbx_description
1 polymer ?
#
loop_
_entity_poly.entity_id
_entity_poly.type
_entity_poly.pdbx_seq_one_letter_code
_entity_poly.pdbx_strand_id
1 'polypeptide(L)'
;MYGKRRNRGRYIPLFILVILALVVALNFGKIKFMFNMIKSYMNIGQEDFIDENGSLKVGENPLLSIIEKGGEEAKIAAKFNDNFELMKSDYEAKLDSLIRVGYEEYKSGEVSTPKLANKLLKEGSRLEKECDNDFNAMIKEMEKELKANNHDTEVIKDLNEYYDSYKKAEKNQLMRKAKEHMD
;
A
#
# COMPACT_ATOMS: atom_id res chain seq x y z
N MET A 1 -36.57 13.88 -13.84
CA MET A 1 -35.81 12.86 -13.10
C MET A 1 -34.36 12.91 -13.55
N TYR A 2 -33.49 13.57 -12.78
CA TYR A 2 -32.07 13.71 -13.12
C TYR A 2 -31.25 12.60 -12.46
N GLY A 3 -30.81 11.64 -13.28
CA GLY A 3 -29.78 10.68 -12.91
C GLY A 3 -28.41 11.15 -13.37
N LYS A 4 -27.52 11.46 -12.42
CA LYS A 4 -26.06 11.37 -12.60
C LYS A 4 -25.37 11.46 -11.23
N ARG A 5 -25.02 10.32 -10.63
CA ARG A 5 -23.97 10.29 -9.60
C ARG A 5 -22.79 9.53 -10.17
N ARG A 6 -21.85 10.29 -10.73
CA ARG A 6 -20.54 9.83 -11.12
C ARG A 6 -19.56 10.69 -10.35
N ASN A 7 -19.00 10.13 -9.28
CA ASN A 7 -17.80 10.64 -8.61
C ASN A 7 -17.00 9.44 -8.09
N ARG A 8 -16.39 8.71 -9.03
CA ARG A 8 -15.19 7.92 -8.73
C ARG A 8 -14.00 8.84 -8.99
N GLY A 9 -13.52 9.44 -7.91
CA GLY A 9 -12.44 10.41 -7.94
C GLY A 9 -12.08 10.78 -6.52
N ARG A 10 -11.39 9.88 -5.82
CA ARG A 10 -10.62 10.23 -4.64
C ARG A 10 -9.28 9.51 -4.74
N TYR A 11 -8.35 10.16 -5.45
CA TYR A 11 -6.93 9.89 -5.35
C TYR A 11 -6.51 10.20 -3.91
N ILE A 12 -6.05 9.18 -3.17
CA ILE A 12 -5.41 9.39 -1.87
C ILE A 12 -3.92 9.62 -2.15
N PRO A 13 -3.34 10.77 -1.73
CA PRO A 13 -2.02 11.17 -2.19
C PRO A 13 -0.85 10.33 -1.59
N LEU A 14 0.05 9.99 -2.51
CA LEU A 14 1.35 9.32 -2.43
C LEU A 14 2.44 10.19 -1.76
N PHE A 15 2.22 10.65 -0.53
CA PHE A 15 3.16 11.58 0.15
C PHE A 15 4.26 10.89 0.99
N ILE A 16 4.25 9.56 1.15
CA ILE A 16 5.03 8.89 2.22
C ILE A 16 6.40 8.42 1.76
N LEU A 17 6.58 8.21 0.46
CA LEU A 17 7.89 8.07 -0.15
C LEU A 17 8.74 9.36 -0.02
N VAL A 18 8.10 10.50 0.28
CA VAL A 18 8.76 11.80 0.55
C VAL A 18 9.46 11.75 1.91
N ILE A 19 8.87 11.08 2.91
CA ILE A 19 9.40 11.03 4.28
C ILE A 19 10.66 10.17 4.32
N LEU A 20 10.66 9.03 3.62
CA LEU A 20 11.81 8.14 3.53
C LEU A 20 13.03 8.83 2.90
N ALA A 21 12.80 9.71 1.90
CA ALA A 21 13.83 10.56 1.33
C ALA A 21 14.23 11.78 2.21
N LEU A 22 13.35 12.22 3.12
CA LEU A 22 13.61 13.30 4.09
C LEU A 22 14.41 12.83 5.31
N VAL A 23 14.18 11.61 5.82
CA VAL A 23 14.98 11.01 6.92
C VAL A 23 16.46 10.92 6.52
N VAL A 24 16.67 10.58 5.26
CA VAL A 24 17.98 10.53 4.64
C VAL A 24 18.54 11.97 4.46
N ALA A 25 17.72 12.98 4.15
CA ALA A 25 18.15 14.38 3.97
C ALA A 25 18.49 15.18 5.23
N LEU A 26 17.94 14.81 6.38
CA LEU A 26 17.87 15.69 7.54
C LEU A 26 19.03 15.48 8.50
N ASN A 27 20.15 16.09 8.12
CA ASN A 27 20.98 16.81 9.06
C ASN A 27 20.08 17.70 9.96
N PHE A 28 20.25 17.61 11.28
CA PHE A 28 19.31 17.90 12.40
C PHE A 28 18.51 19.23 12.43
N GLY A 29 18.68 20.16 11.48
CA GLY A 29 18.13 21.52 11.57
C GLY A 29 16.67 21.74 11.15
N LYS A 30 16.00 20.84 10.40
CA LYS A 30 14.65 21.11 9.82
C LYS A 30 13.49 20.28 10.38
N ILE A 31 13.69 19.64 11.53
CA ILE A 31 12.70 18.80 12.24
C ILE A 31 11.35 19.53 12.45
N LYS A 32 11.38 20.83 12.75
CA LYS A 32 10.19 21.65 13.04
C LYS A 32 9.24 21.83 11.85
N PHE A 33 9.78 21.85 10.62
CA PHE A 33 8.98 21.97 9.39
C PHE A 33 8.23 20.67 9.07
N MET A 34 8.92 19.55 9.27
CA MET A 34 8.38 18.21 9.08
C MET A 34 7.28 17.87 10.09
N PHE A 35 7.42 18.28 11.36
CA PHE A 35 6.36 18.15 12.37
C PHE A 35 5.06 18.88 11.98
N ASN A 36 5.17 20.08 11.39
CA ASN A 36 3.99 20.84 10.94
C ASN A 36 3.32 20.19 9.72
N MET A 37 4.10 19.57 8.83
CA MET A 37 3.57 18.82 7.69
C MET A 37 2.88 17.52 8.17
N ILE A 38 3.52 16.75 9.04
CA ILE A 38 2.95 15.52 9.64
C ILE A 38 1.65 15.83 10.38
N LYS A 39 1.60 16.91 11.17
CA LYS A 39 0.38 17.35 11.88
C LYS A 39 -0.78 17.71 10.94
N SER A 40 -0.48 18.22 9.75
CA SER A 40 -1.48 18.50 8.71
C SER A 40 -2.08 17.21 8.11
N TYR A 41 -1.26 16.16 7.95
CA TYR A 41 -1.74 14.83 7.50
C TYR A 41 -2.45 14.03 8.60
N MET A 42 -2.11 14.26 9.87
CA MET A 42 -2.77 13.64 11.03
C MET A 42 -4.16 14.23 11.32
N ASN A 43 -4.62 15.24 10.58
CA ASN A 43 -6.00 15.74 10.69
C ASN A 43 -7.02 14.85 9.93
N ILE A 44 -6.71 13.57 9.80
CA ILE A 44 -7.61 12.52 9.32
C ILE A 44 -7.93 11.68 10.56
N GLY A 45 -9.05 11.99 11.20
CA GLY A 45 -9.52 11.31 12.40
C GLY A 45 -9.65 9.81 12.18
N GLN A 46 -8.73 9.04 12.76
CA GLN A 46 -8.84 7.60 12.91
C GLN A 46 -8.10 7.19 14.19
N GLU A 47 -8.72 7.47 15.34
CA GLU A 47 -8.43 6.75 16.58
C GLU A 47 -8.95 5.30 16.54
N ASP A 48 -9.77 4.93 15.55
CA ASP A 48 -10.49 3.64 15.53
C ASP A 48 -9.73 2.46 14.87
N PHE A 49 -8.50 2.66 14.37
CA PHE A 49 -7.84 1.68 13.49
C PHE A 49 -6.50 1.16 13.99
N ILE A 50 -6.06 1.58 15.17
CA ILE A 50 -4.75 1.29 15.73
C ILE A 50 -4.90 0.28 16.87
N ASP A 51 -4.18 -0.85 16.79
CA ASP A 51 -4.08 -1.81 17.89
C ASP A 51 -3.20 -1.29 19.04
N GLU A 52 -3.19 -2.01 20.15
CA GLU A 52 -2.48 -1.64 21.39
C GLU A 52 -0.97 -1.42 21.18
N ASN A 53 -0.43 -1.95 20.08
CA ASN A 53 0.97 -1.86 19.68
C ASN A 53 1.22 -0.79 18.61
N GLY A 54 0.25 0.06 18.31
CA GLY A 54 0.39 1.13 17.32
C GLY A 54 0.30 0.66 15.87
N SER A 55 -0.23 -0.54 15.60
CA SER A 55 -0.32 -1.12 14.25
C SER A 55 -1.75 -1.05 13.72
N LEU A 56 -1.91 -0.88 12.41
CA LEU A 56 -3.24 -0.87 11.80
C LEU A 56 -3.85 -2.27 11.86
N LYS A 57 -5.09 -2.41 12.36
CA LYS A 57 -5.84 -3.68 12.29
C LYS A 57 -6.21 -3.98 10.83
N VAL A 58 -5.36 -4.73 10.13
CA VAL A 58 -5.74 -5.34 8.85
C VAL A 58 -6.63 -6.54 9.20
N GLY A 59 -7.83 -6.59 8.61
CA GLY A 59 -8.69 -7.77 8.75
C GLY A 59 -8.04 -9.02 8.16
N GLU A 60 -8.61 -10.19 8.38
CA GLU A 60 -8.11 -11.41 7.75
C GLU A 60 -8.34 -11.37 6.23
N ASN A 61 -7.44 -12.01 5.47
CA ASN A 61 -7.62 -12.16 4.03
C ASN A 61 -8.89 -13.00 3.77
N PRO A 62 -9.91 -12.46 3.07
CA PRO A 62 -11.20 -13.12 2.93
C PRO A 62 -11.13 -14.45 2.17
N LEU A 63 -10.09 -14.66 1.34
CA LEU A 63 -9.88 -15.92 0.61
C LEU A 63 -9.57 -17.10 1.54
N LEU A 64 -8.93 -16.85 2.68
CA LEU A 64 -8.57 -17.91 3.64
C LEU A 64 -9.83 -18.59 4.20
N SER A 65 -10.88 -17.81 4.46
CA SER A 65 -12.15 -18.34 4.94
C SER A 65 -12.85 -19.28 3.94
N ILE A 66 -12.64 -19.07 2.64
CA ILE A 66 -13.18 -19.93 1.57
C ILE A 66 -12.32 -21.19 1.45
N ILE A 67 -11.00 -21.04 1.53
CA ILE A 67 -10.06 -22.16 1.50
C ILE A 67 -10.34 -23.14 2.64
N GLU A 68 -10.55 -22.63 3.86
CA GLU A 68 -10.86 -23.44 5.05
C GLU A 68 -12.18 -24.21 4.92
N LYS A 69 -13.22 -23.59 4.33
CA LYS A 69 -14.52 -24.24 4.09
C LYS A 69 -14.42 -25.39 3.09
N GLY A 70 -13.42 -25.38 2.20
CA GLY A 70 -13.21 -26.41 1.19
C GLY A 70 -14.23 -26.39 0.04
N GLY A 71 -14.18 -27.41 -0.80
CA GLY A 71 -15.03 -27.53 -2.00
C GLY A 71 -14.36 -27.01 -3.28
N GLU A 72 -15.16 -26.84 -4.34
CA GLU A 72 -14.64 -26.40 -5.64
C GLU A 72 -14.23 -24.92 -5.64
N GLU A 73 -14.97 -24.08 -4.92
CA GLU A 73 -14.66 -22.65 -4.77
C GLU A 73 -13.31 -22.43 -4.05
N ALA A 74 -12.98 -23.30 -3.08
CA ALA A 74 -11.72 -23.25 -2.35
C ALA A 74 -10.49 -23.42 -3.25
N LYS A 75 -10.59 -24.17 -4.36
CA LYS A 75 -9.48 -24.32 -5.32
C LYS A 75 -9.24 -23.01 -6.07
N ILE A 76 -10.32 -22.30 -6.42
CA ILE A 76 -10.25 -20.98 -7.07
C ILE A 76 -9.67 -19.97 -6.06
N ALA A 77 -10.18 -19.95 -4.83
CA ALA A 77 -9.69 -19.07 -3.77
C ALA A 77 -8.20 -19.30 -3.45
N ALA A 78 -7.76 -20.56 -3.35
CA ALA A 78 -6.36 -20.91 -3.11
C ALA A 78 -5.44 -20.38 -4.23
N LYS A 79 -5.81 -20.61 -5.49
CA LYS A 79 -5.07 -20.10 -6.64
C LYS A 79 -4.92 -18.57 -6.61
N PHE A 80 -6.00 -17.84 -6.34
CA PHE A 80 -5.95 -16.38 -6.29
C PHE A 80 -5.26 -15.84 -5.04
N ASN A 81 -5.30 -16.58 -3.93
CA ASN A 81 -4.51 -16.28 -2.76
C ASN A 81 -3.00 -16.40 -3.05
N ASP A 82 -2.59 -17.49 -3.70
CA ASP A 82 -1.18 -17.70 -4.08
C ASP A 82 -0.70 -16.59 -5.02
N ASN A 83 -1.52 -16.21 -6.01
CA ASN A 83 -1.23 -15.09 -6.91
C ASN A 83 -1.10 -13.76 -6.15
N PHE A 84 -1.97 -13.52 -5.18
CA PHE A 84 -1.95 -12.32 -4.36
C PHE A 84 -0.68 -12.23 -3.50
N GLU A 85 -0.30 -13.32 -2.82
CA GLU A 85 0.92 -13.36 -1.99
C GLU A 85 2.19 -13.25 -2.84
N LEU A 86 2.24 -13.86 -4.02
CA LEU A 86 3.35 -13.69 -4.96
C LEU A 86 3.47 -12.23 -5.43
N MET A 87 2.35 -11.61 -5.83
CA MET A 87 2.31 -10.21 -6.22
C MET A 87 2.81 -9.31 -5.08
N LYS A 88 2.33 -9.52 -3.86
CA LYS A 88 2.78 -8.77 -2.67
C LYS A 88 4.29 -8.90 -2.47
N SER A 89 4.81 -10.12 -2.43
CA SER A 89 6.25 -10.37 -2.28
C SER A 89 7.09 -9.70 -3.36
N ASP A 90 6.62 -9.69 -4.61
CA ASP A 90 7.32 -9.05 -5.72
C ASP A 90 7.40 -7.52 -5.55
N TYR A 91 6.30 -6.89 -5.12
CA TYR A 91 6.27 -5.44 -4.92
C TYR A 91 7.03 -5.00 -3.66
N GLU A 92 7.01 -5.80 -2.59
CA GLU A 92 7.87 -5.62 -1.42
C GLU A 92 9.35 -5.63 -1.83
N ALA A 93 9.78 -6.63 -2.61
CA ALA A 93 11.17 -6.71 -3.10
C ALA A 93 11.56 -5.52 -4.00
N LYS A 94 10.65 -5.04 -4.85
CA LYS A 94 10.87 -3.85 -5.68
C LYS A 94 11.01 -2.58 -4.83
N LEU A 95 10.19 -2.44 -3.79
CA LEU A 95 10.27 -1.33 -2.83
C LEU A 95 11.58 -1.36 -2.04
N ASP A 96 11.97 -2.52 -1.52
CA ASP A 96 13.24 -2.70 -0.80
C ASP A 96 14.45 -2.35 -1.68
N SER A 97 14.41 -2.77 -2.95
CA SER A 97 15.44 -2.41 -3.92
C SER A 97 15.48 -0.89 -4.16
N LEU A 98 14.33 -0.24 -4.32
CA LEU A 98 14.23 1.21 -4.50
C LEU A 98 14.80 1.97 -3.29
N ILE A 99 14.50 1.50 -2.08
CA ILE A 99 15.01 2.07 -0.82
C ILE A 99 16.54 1.92 -0.76
N ARG A 100 17.06 0.73 -1.06
CA ARG A 100 18.51 0.45 -1.05
C ARG A 100 19.25 1.33 -2.06
N VAL A 101 18.76 1.43 -3.29
CA VAL A 101 19.35 2.32 -4.32
C VAL A 101 19.30 3.78 -3.86
N GLY A 102 18.18 4.22 -3.30
CA GLY A 102 18.05 5.56 -2.74
C GLY A 102 19.06 5.86 -1.64
N TYR A 103 19.32 4.90 -0.75
CA TYR A 103 20.28 5.04 0.33
C TYR A 103 21.73 5.14 -0.17
N GLU A 104 22.12 4.31 -1.15
CA GLU A 104 23.46 4.37 -1.74
C GLU A 104 23.71 5.68 -2.50
N GLU A 105 22.73 6.16 -3.28
CA GLU A 105 22.82 7.47 -3.98
C GLU A 105 22.87 8.65 -3.01
N TYR A 106 22.26 8.53 -1.84
CA TYR A 106 22.43 9.52 -0.80
C TYR A 106 23.85 9.51 -0.23
N LYS A 107 24.35 8.31 0.13
CA LYS A 107 25.68 8.14 0.72
C LYS A 107 26.80 8.65 -0.19
N SER A 108 26.64 8.49 -1.50
CA SER A 108 27.64 9.00 -2.45
C SER A 108 27.75 10.52 -2.43
N GLY A 109 26.68 11.24 -2.06
CA GLY A 109 26.62 12.69 -2.07
C GLY A 109 26.60 13.32 -3.47
N GLU A 110 26.57 12.51 -4.52
CA GLU A 110 26.61 12.97 -5.92
C GLU A 110 25.29 13.62 -6.36
N VAL A 111 24.17 13.17 -5.78
CA VAL A 111 22.84 13.67 -6.06
C VAL A 111 22.36 14.50 -4.89
N SER A 112 21.94 15.74 -5.15
CA SER A 112 21.36 16.58 -4.10
C SER A 112 20.11 15.94 -3.53
N THR A 113 19.91 16.06 -2.22
CA THR A 113 18.82 15.32 -1.58
C THR A 113 17.41 15.65 -2.10
N PRO A 114 17.08 16.90 -2.50
CA PRO A 114 15.81 17.18 -3.16
C PRO A 114 15.62 16.44 -4.49
N LYS A 115 16.69 16.28 -5.29
CA LYS A 115 16.63 15.54 -6.55
C LYS A 115 16.42 14.04 -6.29
N LEU A 116 17.13 13.49 -5.32
CA LEU A 116 16.97 12.10 -4.89
C LEU A 116 15.54 11.84 -4.38
N ALA A 117 15.00 12.73 -3.56
CA ALA A 117 13.63 12.64 -3.06
C ALA A 117 12.59 12.62 -4.20
N ASN A 118 12.71 13.54 -5.17
CA ASN A 118 11.83 13.57 -6.34
C ASN A 118 11.91 12.31 -7.18
N LYS A 119 13.12 11.73 -7.33
CA LYS A 119 13.31 10.46 -8.03
C LYS A 119 12.61 9.31 -7.32
N LEU A 120 12.86 9.13 -6.02
CA LEU A 120 12.24 8.07 -5.22
C LEU A 120 10.71 8.18 -5.19
N LEU A 121 10.19 9.41 -5.16
CA LEU A 121 8.75 9.67 -5.25
C LEU A 121 8.13 9.20 -6.55
N LYS A 122 8.77 9.55 -7.66
CA LYS A 122 8.30 9.19 -8.98
C LYS A 122 8.30 7.67 -9.17
N GLU A 123 9.39 7.01 -8.75
CA GLU A 123 9.51 5.56 -8.88
C GLU A 123 8.57 4.80 -7.96
N GLY A 124 8.45 5.20 -6.69
CA GLY A 124 7.50 4.52 -5.80
C GLY A 124 6.04 4.77 -6.20
N SER A 125 5.70 5.95 -6.73
CA SER A 125 4.38 6.20 -7.33
C SER A 125 4.12 5.34 -8.56
N ARG A 126 5.16 5.08 -9.36
CA ARG A 126 5.05 4.17 -10.50
C ARG A 126 4.80 2.75 -10.03
N LEU A 127 5.56 2.26 -9.04
CA LEU A 127 5.39 0.93 -8.46
C LEU A 127 3.99 0.73 -7.86
N GLU A 128 3.47 1.69 -7.10
CA GLU A 128 2.11 1.60 -6.54
C GLU A 128 1.05 1.48 -7.65
N LYS A 129 1.19 2.27 -8.71
CA LYS A 129 0.28 2.21 -9.85
C LYS A 129 0.36 0.88 -10.60
N GLU A 130 1.56 0.31 -10.73
CA GLU A 130 1.75 -1.01 -11.33
C GLU A 130 1.08 -2.09 -10.47
N CYS A 131 1.30 -2.07 -9.15
CA CYS A 131 0.66 -2.99 -8.20
C CYS A 131 -0.87 -2.91 -8.28
N ASP A 132 -1.43 -1.69 -8.28
CA ASP A 132 -2.87 -1.48 -8.44
C ASP A 132 -3.39 -2.04 -9.77
N ASN A 133 -2.64 -1.92 -10.86
CA ASN A 133 -3.07 -2.48 -12.15
C ASN A 133 -3.05 -4.01 -12.13
N ASP A 134 -2.01 -4.62 -11.55
CA ASP A 134 -1.85 -6.08 -11.46
C ASP A 134 -2.94 -6.67 -10.56
N PHE A 135 -3.21 -6.06 -9.40
CA PHE A 135 -4.31 -6.46 -8.53
C PHE A 135 -5.66 -6.36 -9.23
N ASN A 136 -5.93 -5.25 -9.93
CA ASN A 136 -7.18 -5.09 -10.68
C ASN A 136 -7.31 -6.09 -11.83
N ALA A 137 -6.21 -6.53 -12.44
CA ALA A 137 -6.22 -7.59 -13.45
C ALA A 137 -6.55 -8.94 -12.81
N MET A 138 -5.89 -9.27 -11.70
CA MET A 138 -6.15 -10.48 -10.91
C MET A 138 -7.63 -10.58 -10.49
N ILE A 139 -8.22 -9.50 -9.98
CA ILE A 139 -9.63 -9.44 -9.57
C ILE A 139 -10.57 -9.74 -10.75
N LYS A 140 -10.28 -9.21 -11.94
CA LYS A 140 -11.11 -9.48 -13.14
C LYS A 140 -11.03 -10.93 -13.57
N GLU A 141 -9.86 -11.55 -13.46
CA GLU A 141 -9.68 -12.96 -13.75
C GLU A 141 -10.42 -13.83 -12.73
N MET A 142 -10.35 -13.48 -11.44
CA MET A 142 -11.08 -14.15 -10.38
C MET A 142 -12.60 -14.08 -10.60
N GLU A 143 -13.13 -12.91 -10.93
CA GLU A 143 -14.55 -12.72 -11.24
C GLU A 143 -15.00 -13.62 -12.40
N LYS A 144 -14.18 -13.72 -13.45
CA LYS A 144 -14.46 -14.55 -14.62
C LYS A 144 -14.48 -16.04 -14.24
N GLU A 145 -13.53 -16.49 -13.44
CA GLU A 145 -13.40 -17.90 -13.05
C GLU A 145 -14.50 -18.34 -12.08
N LEU A 146 -14.87 -17.49 -11.11
CA LEU A 146 -16.00 -17.75 -10.22
C LEU A 146 -17.31 -17.89 -11.00
N LYS A 147 -17.61 -16.94 -11.90
CA LYS A 147 -18.82 -16.99 -12.73
C LYS A 147 -18.86 -18.20 -13.66
N ALA A 148 -17.72 -18.57 -14.26
CA ALA A 148 -17.64 -19.76 -15.12
C ALA A 148 -17.96 -21.06 -14.38
N ASN A 149 -17.76 -21.08 -13.06
CA ASN A 149 -18.02 -22.22 -12.18
C ASN A 149 -19.32 -22.06 -11.36
N ASN A 150 -20.16 -21.07 -11.68
CA ASN A 150 -21.43 -20.77 -10.99
C ASN A 150 -21.26 -20.44 -9.49
N HIS A 151 -20.13 -19.87 -9.10
CA HIS A 151 -19.90 -19.33 -7.76
C HIS A 151 -20.29 -17.86 -7.66
N ASP A 152 -20.63 -17.41 -6.45
CA ASP A 152 -20.90 -16.01 -6.17
C ASP A 152 -19.62 -15.16 -6.19
N THR A 153 -19.76 -13.83 -6.32
CA THR A 153 -18.63 -12.89 -6.47
C THR A 153 -18.53 -11.88 -5.33
N GLU A 154 -19.31 -12.02 -4.25
CA GLU A 154 -19.30 -11.12 -3.09
C GLU A 154 -17.92 -11.01 -2.45
N VAL A 155 -17.16 -12.11 -2.39
CA VAL A 155 -15.78 -12.13 -1.88
C VAL A 155 -14.86 -11.12 -2.58
N ILE A 156 -15.13 -10.75 -3.83
CA ILE A 156 -14.34 -9.75 -4.56
C ILE A 156 -14.44 -8.39 -3.89
N LYS A 157 -15.60 -8.03 -3.36
CA LYS A 157 -15.78 -6.77 -2.64
C LYS A 157 -14.91 -6.75 -1.40
N ASP A 158 -14.96 -7.83 -0.61
CA ASP A 158 -14.18 -7.96 0.62
C ASP A 158 -12.68 -7.97 0.32
N LEU A 159 -12.26 -8.61 -0.77
CA LEU A 159 -10.85 -8.64 -1.18
C LEU A 159 -10.34 -7.25 -1.61
N ASN A 160 -11.17 -6.43 -2.27
CA ASN A 160 -10.82 -5.04 -2.56
C ASN A 160 -10.66 -4.21 -1.28
N GLU A 161 -11.60 -4.35 -0.34
CA GLU A 161 -11.54 -3.65 0.96
C GLU A 161 -10.32 -4.09 1.77
N TYR A 162 -10.01 -5.39 1.77
CA TYR A 162 -8.81 -5.96 2.37
C TYR A 162 -7.54 -5.34 1.75
N TYR A 163 -7.41 -5.34 0.42
CA TYR A 163 -6.26 -4.77 -0.27
C TYR A 163 -6.04 -3.28 0.06
N ASP A 164 -7.09 -2.47 0.08
CA ASP A 164 -7.00 -1.05 0.45
C ASP A 164 -6.57 -0.86 1.91
N SER A 165 -7.09 -1.68 2.82
CA SER A 165 -6.71 -1.67 4.23
C SER A 165 -5.25 -2.09 4.43
N TYR A 166 -4.81 -3.13 3.71
CA TYR A 166 -3.46 -3.66 3.73
C TYR A 166 -2.46 -2.61 3.25
N LYS A 167 -2.70 -1.97 2.09
CA LYS A 167 -1.88 -0.86 1.59
C LYS A 167 -1.74 0.24 2.62
N LYS A 168 -2.83 0.61 3.29
CA LYS A 168 -2.82 1.65 4.31
C LYS A 168 -2.00 1.26 5.54
N ALA A 169 -2.07 -0.01 5.95
CA ALA A 169 -1.31 -0.53 7.08
C ALA A 169 0.20 -0.54 6.80
N GLU A 170 0.62 -1.09 5.67
CA GLU A 170 2.03 -1.08 5.22
C GLU A 170 2.58 0.35 5.16
N LYS A 171 1.79 1.24 4.56
CA LYS A 171 2.08 2.66 4.45
C LYS A 171 2.34 3.31 5.82
N ASN A 172 1.52 2.99 6.83
CA ASN A 172 1.70 3.50 8.19
C ASN A 172 2.87 2.82 8.93
N GLN A 173 3.11 1.53 8.70
CA GLN A 173 4.25 0.83 9.30
C GLN A 173 5.58 1.41 8.81
N LEU A 174 5.68 1.70 7.51
CA LEU A 174 6.84 2.39 6.93
C LEU A 174 7.03 3.78 7.54
N MET A 175 5.94 4.52 7.80
CA MET A 175 6.03 5.81 8.52
C MET A 175 6.55 5.65 9.95
N ARG A 176 6.09 4.63 10.68
CA ARG A 176 6.51 4.41 12.06
C ARG A 176 8.00 4.06 12.14
N LYS A 177 8.45 3.13 11.29
CA LYS A 177 9.88 2.80 11.17
C LYS A 177 10.71 4.03 10.81
N ALA A 178 10.22 4.86 9.89
CA ALA A 178 10.91 6.12 9.57
C ALA A 178 11.01 7.04 10.79
N LYS A 179 9.92 7.21 11.56
CA LYS A 179 9.89 8.01 12.78
C LYS A 179 10.87 7.52 13.85
N GLU A 180 10.95 6.22 14.08
CA GLU A 180 11.86 5.61 15.08
C GLU A 180 13.34 5.90 14.79
N HIS A 181 13.71 6.10 13.53
CA HIS A 181 15.08 6.49 13.13
C HIS A 181 15.34 8.01 13.17
N MET A 182 14.35 8.81 13.58
CA MET A 182 14.41 10.28 13.64
C MET A 182 14.40 10.85 15.07
N ASP A 183 14.05 10.02 16.06
CA ASP A 183 14.13 10.31 17.49
C ASP A 183 15.52 9.93 18.04
#